data_AF-A0AAU0NU84-F1
#
_entry.id   AF-A0AAU0NU84-F1
#
_cell.length_a   1.000
_cell.length_b   1.000
_cell.length_c   1.000
_cell.angle_alpha   90.00
_cell.angle_beta   90.00
_cell.angle_gamma   90.00
#
_symmetry.space_group_name_H-M   'P 1'
#
loop_
_entity.id
_entity.type
_entity.pdbx_description
1 polymer ?
#
loop_
_entity_poly.entity_id
_entity_poly.type
_entity_poly.pdbx_seq_one_letter_code
_entity_poly.pdbx_strand_id
1 'polypeptide(L)'
;MKDKFLRMQKGRLYGFININGEFVIDPIYKSAEDFNDGLALVKTVDNKKCFINEKNEITLNIEYESISSFTNGLAAFKKNGKAGYIDKEGNVAIEPQYDWINDKFNEDGFSVVEVNKKRGVINKKGEYVLEPIYDTILNSSQGLFTVYQNGKCGYVDVQGNLFIDFKIIDGGRFSEGLAIACLDDKEGAIDKTGEFVIEPVFRQLMDFKEGMSVFRDSKNTEKFGYIDTRGNIVIKSKYYQANDFSEGLAAVYTNKKIGYIDKKGKLVIKDVFTTASDFKDGIARVTYKGNWGYITKDKKWIYKPEGFDLW
;
A
#
# COMPACT_ATOMS: atom_id res chain seq x y z
N MET A 1 -13.81 -8.87 9.71
CA MET A 1 -12.79 -9.81 10.20
C MET A 1 -12.82 -11.01 9.26
N LYS A 2 -11.83 -11.13 8.37
CA LYS A 2 -11.83 -12.16 7.31
C LYS A 2 -11.32 -13.52 7.81
N ASP A 3 -10.54 -13.55 8.90
CA ASP A 3 -9.95 -14.78 9.41
C ASP A 3 -10.46 -15.08 10.83
N LYS A 4 -10.99 -16.29 11.02
CA LYS A 4 -11.48 -16.80 12.31
C LYS A 4 -10.34 -17.21 13.26
N PHE A 5 -9.13 -17.35 12.72
CA PHE A 5 -7.96 -17.83 13.43
C PHE A 5 -6.78 -16.90 13.25
N LEU A 6 -6.04 -16.70 14.33
CA LEU A 6 -4.81 -15.92 14.35
C LEU A 6 -3.63 -16.86 14.55
N ARG A 7 -2.59 -16.70 13.72
CA ARG A 7 -1.33 -17.40 13.92
C ARG A 7 -0.69 -16.97 15.24
N MET A 8 -0.32 -17.93 16.08
CA MET A 8 0.32 -17.68 17.37
C MET A 8 1.61 -18.49 17.50
N GLN A 9 2.67 -17.83 17.96
CA GLN A 9 3.95 -18.48 18.24
C GLN A 9 4.08 -18.78 19.73
N LYS A 10 4.41 -20.02 20.08
CA LYS A 10 4.75 -20.44 21.44
C LYS A 10 6.08 -21.18 21.43
N GLY A 11 7.09 -20.59 22.06
CA GLY A 11 8.47 -21.08 21.93
C GLY A 11 8.96 -20.96 20.49
N ARG A 12 9.43 -22.07 19.89
CA ARG A 12 9.92 -22.11 18.50
C ARG A 12 8.88 -22.61 17.50
N LEU A 13 7.66 -22.91 17.95
CA LEU A 13 6.61 -23.49 17.12
C LEU A 13 5.43 -22.54 16.99
N TYR A 14 4.72 -22.68 15.88
CA TYR A 14 3.53 -21.94 15.50
C TYR A 14 2.31 -22.87 15.56
N GLY A 15 1.22 -22.31 16.04
CA GLY A 15 -0.13 -22.86 16.02
C GLY A 15 -1.13 -21.76 15.69
N PHE A 16 -2.41 -22.03 15.91
CA PHE A 16 -3.50 -21.11 15.58
C PHE A 16 -4.47 -21.00 16.76
N ILE A 17 -4.89 -19.77 17.05
CA ILE A 17 -5.85 -19.47 18.12
C ILE A 17 -7.14 -18.89 17.54
N ASN A 18 -8.27 -19.11 18.21
CA ASN A 18 -9.51 -18.40 17.91
C ASN A 18 -9.49 -16.96 18.49
N ILE A 19 -10.56 -16.20 18.23
CA ILE A 19 -10.70 -14.82 18.73
C ILE A 19 -10.74 -14.70 20.26
N ASN A 20 -10.99 -15.79 20.99
CA ASN A 20 -10.98 -15.83 22.45
C ASN A 20 -9.57 -16.15 23.01
N GLY A 21 -8.57 -16.37 22.14
CA GLY A 21 -7.21 -16.70 22.53
C GLY A 21 -6.94 -18.17 22.79
N GLU A 22 -7.90 -19.06 22.51
CA GLU A 22 -7.78 -20.50 22.72
C GLU A 22 -7.15 -21.17 21.50
N PHE A 23 -6.23 -22.11 21.70
CA PHE A 23 -5.63 -22.87 20.60
C PHE A 23 -6.68 -23.76 19.92
N VAL A 24 -6.85 -23.55 18.62
CA VAL A 24 -7.59 -24.46 17.72
C VAL A 24 -6.67 -25.43 17.02
N ILE A 25 -5.40 -25.04 16.86
CA ILE A 25 -4.31 -25.90 16.40
C ILE A 25 -3.13 -25.61 17.31
N ASP A 26 -2.69 -26.61 18.06
CA ASP A 26 -1.56 -26.45 18.98
C ASP A 26 -0.27 -26.03 18.27
N PRO A 27 0.69 -25.39 18.96
CA PRO A 27 1.98 -25.03 18.40
C PRO A 27 2.83 -26.26 18.02
N ILE A 28 2.68 -26.72 16.78
CA ILE A 28 3.34 -27.93 16.25
C ILE A 28 4.14 -27.68 14.97
N TYR A 29 4.04 -26.48 14.36
CA TYR A 29 4.71 -26.15 13.11
C TYR A 29 5.95 -25.28 13.31
N LYS A 30 7.02 -25.50 12.54
CA LYS A 30 8.21 -24.63 12.55
C LYS A 30 7.95 -23.24 11.98
N SER A 31 7.03 -23.15 11.02
CA SER A 31 6.51 -21.89 10.49
C SER A 31 5.08 -22.10 10.02
N ALA A 32 4.29 -21.04 10.06
CA ALA A 32 2.94 -21.01 9.53
C ALA A 32 2.70 -19.65 8.88
N GLU A 33 1.95 -19.61 7.79
CA GLU A 33 1.32 -18.40 7.27
C GLU A 33 -0.10 -18.27 7.85
N ASP A 34 -0.72 -17.10 7.70
CA ASP A 34 -2.09 -16.90 8.14
C ASP A 34 -3.05 -17.71 7.26
N PHE A 35 -4.16 -18.17 7.84
CA PHE A 35 -5.22 -18.79 7.06
C PHE A 35 -5.73 -17.80 6.03
N ASN A 36 -5.65 -18.16 4.77
CA ASN A 36 -6.29 -17.45 3.69
C ASN A 36 -7.10 -18.46 2.89
N ASP A 37 -8.32 -18.09 2.50
CA ASP A 37 -9.13 -18.95 1.64
C ASP A 37 -9.42 -20.34 2.26
N GLY A 38 -9.39 -20.44 3.60
CA GLY A 38 -9.61 -21.67 4.38
C GLY A 38 -8.38 -22.58 4.50
N LEU A 39 -7.22 -22.16 4.00
CA LEU A 39 -5.97 -22.93 4.00
C LEU A 39 -4.82 -22.12 4.60
N ALA A 40 -3.88 -22.79 5.26
CA ALA A 40 -2.64 -22.17 5.74
C ALA A 40 -1.42 -22.94 5.25
N LEU A 41 -0.42 -22.24 4.71
CA LEU A 41 0.87 -22.82 4.38
C LEU A 41 1.69 -23.00 5.65
N VAL A 42 2.10 -24.22 5.94
CA VAL A 42 2.87 -24.56 7.14
C VAL A 42 4.13 -25.34 6.80
N LYS A 43 5.11 -25.26 7.71
CA LYS A 43 6.32 -26.10 7.67
C LYS A 43 6.35 -26.98 8.91
N THR A 44 6.36 -28.29 8.69
CA THR A 44 6.42 -29.30 9.76
C THR A 44 7.80 -29.36 10.42
N VAL A 45 7.88 -30.06 11.55
CA VAL A 45 9.14 -30.27 12.28
C VAL A 45 10.20 -31.05 11.46
N ASP A 46 9.79 -31.91 10.54
CA ASP A 46 10.66 -32.60 9.57
C ASP A 46 10.97 -31.76 8.32
N ASN A 47 10.68 -30.45 8.35
CA ASN A 47 10.94 -29.47 7.30
C ASN A 47 10.12 -29.64 6.01
N LYS A 48 9.06 -30.44 6.00
CA LYS A 48 8.12 -30.52 4.86
C LYS A 48 7.21 -29.31 4.85
N LYS A 49 6.92 -28.78 3.66
CA LYS A 49 5.93 -27.73 3.45
C LYS A 49 4.62 -28.36 2.99
N CYS A 50 3.51 -27.95 3.58
CA CYS A 50 2.18 -28.41 3.18
C CYS A 50 1.13 -27.33 3.46
N PHE A 51 -0.02 -27.43 2.81
CA PHE A 51 -1.23 -26.72 3.24
C PHE A 51 -2.01 -27.57 4.23
N ILE A 52 -2.56 -26.89 5.23
CA ILE A 52 -3.53 -27.46 6.15
C ILE A 52 -4.84 -26.70 6.07
N ASN A 53 -5.95 -27.38 6.37
CA ASN A 53 -7.25 -26.75 6.58
C ASN A 53 -7.44 -26.35 8.05
N GLU A 54 -8.59 -25.73 8.34
CA GLU A 54 -8.99 -25.29 9.67
C GLU A 54 -9.08 -26.41 10.73
N LYS A 55 -9.14 -27.67 10.30
CA LYS A 55 -9.16 -28.87 11.17
C LYS A 55 -7.77 -29.46 11.38
N ASN A 56 -6.72 -28.78 10.91
CA ASN A 56 -5.34 -29.27 10.91
C ASN A 56 -5.10 -30.50 10.02
N GLU A 57 -5.98 -30.74 9.05
CA GLU A 57 -5.80 -31.83 8.08
C GLU A 57 -4.92 -31.33 6.94
N ILE A 58 -3.91 -32.11 6.55
CA ILE A 58 -3.06 -31.79 5.40
C ILE A 58 -3.90 -31.92 4.12
N THR A 59 -4.01 -30.83 3.36
CA THR A 59 -4.76 -30.79 2.10
C THR A 59 -3.86 -30.93 0.88
N LEU A 60 -2.65 -30.38 0.93
CA LEU A 60 -1.70 -30.41 -0.19
C LEU A 60 -0.27 -30.50 0.31
N ASN A 61 0.49 -31.46 -0.20
CA ASN A 61 1.95 -31.51 0.02
C ASN A 61 2.66 -30.66 -1.04
N ILE A 62 3.68 -29.90 -0.63
CA ILE A 62 4.40 -28.99 -1.53
C ILE A 62 5.70 -29.63 -1.97
N GLU A 63 5.77 -29.94 -3.25
CA GLU A 63 6.99 -30.44 -3.92
C GLU A 63 7.63 -29.37 -4.82
N TYR A 64 7.08 -28.15 -4.81
CA TYR A 64 7.53 -27.02 -5.61
C TYR A 64 8.70 -26.27 -4.99
N GLU A 65 9.49 -25.60 -5.82
CA GLU A 65 10.63 -24.77 -5.38
C GLU A 65 10.14 -23.65 -4.45
N SER A 66 9.01 -23.04 -4.79
CA SER A 66 8.31 -22.06 -3.97
C SER A 66 6.80 -22.12 -4.21
N ILE A 67 6.04 -21.68 -3.21
CA ILE A 67 4.59 -21.51 -3.30
C ILE A 67 4.16 -20.38 -2.36
N SER A 68 3.18 -19.58 -2.78
CA SER A 68 2.55 -18.53 -1.97
C SER A 68 1.34 -19.07 -1.19
N SER A 69 0.82 -18.30 -0.23
CA SER A 69 -0.54 -18.54 0.29
C SER A 69 -1.61 -18.44 -0.80
N PHE A 70 -2.72 -19.14 -0.60
CA PHE A 70 -3.90 -19.01 -1.46
C PHE A 70 -4.57 -17.65 -1.26
N THR A 71 -4.94 -17.02 -2.37
CA THR A 71 -5.81 -15.83 -2.35
C THR A 71 -6.79 -15.90 -3.51
N ASN A 72 -8.09 -15.76 -3.23
CA ASN A 72 -9.15 -15.83 -4.24
C ASN A 72 -9.10 -17.11 -5.11
N GLY A 73 -8.79 -18.25 -4.50
CA GLY A 73 -8.77 -19.56 -5.14
C GLY A 73 -7.44 -20.01 -5.75
N LEU A 74 -6.43 -19.14 -5.83
CA LEU A 74 -5.17 -19.45 -6.51
C LEU A 74 -3.95 -19.22 -5.61
N ALA A 75 -2.91 -20.02 -5.83
CA ALA A 75 -1.58 -19.81 -5.24
C ALA A 75 -0.52 -19.81 -6.33
N ALA A 76 0.38 -18.83 -6.29
CA ALA A 76 1.56 -18.76 -7.15
C ALA A 76 2.53 -19.86 -6.76
N PHE A 77 3.06 -20.62 -7.71
CA PHE A 77 4.06 -21.66 -7.47
C PHE A 77 5.19 -21.60 -8.50
N LYS A 78 6.33 -22.22 -8.16
CA LYS A 78 7.50 -22.30 -9.03
C LYS A 78 7.98 -23.73 -9.21
N LYS A 79 8.19 -24.11 -10.48
CA LYS A 79 8.67 -25.44 -10.88
C LYS A 79 9.64 -25.28 -12.06
N ASN A 80 10.81 -25.91 -11.96
CA ASN A 80 11.87 -25.88 -12.99
C ASN A 80 12.26 -24.44 -13.37
N GLY A 81 12.39 -23.55 -12.37
CA GLY A 81 12.74 -22.17 -12.60
C GLY A 81 11.62 -21.26 -13.15
N LYS A 82 10.45 -21.81 -13.50
CA LYS A 82 9.31 -21.05 -14.04
C LYS A 82 8.14 -21.01 -13.08
N ALA A 83 7.41 -19.90 -13.09
CA ALA A 83 6.29 -19.64 -12.20
C ALA A 83 4.94 -19.77 -12.92
N GLY A 84 3.93 -20.23 -12.18
CA GLY A 84 2.55 -20.41 -12.62
C GLY A 84 1.58 -20.37 -11.43
N TYR A 85 0.33 -20.79 -11.61
CA TYR A 85 -0.66 -20.83 -10.53
C TYR A 85 -1.29 -22.22 -10.39
N ILE A 86 -1.59 -22.62 -9.15
CA ILE A 86 -2.41 -23.79 -8.83
C ILE A 86 -3.73 -23.39 -8.18
N ASP A 87 -4.74 -24.26 -8.30
CA ASP A 87 -5.98 -24.20 -7.53
C ASP A 87 -5.83 -24.86 -6.14
N LYS A 88 -6.91 -24.84 -5.34
CA LYS A 88 -6.91 -25.36 -3.95
C LYS A 88 -6.77 -26.88 -3.88
N GLU A 89 -7.17 -27.55 -4.94
CA GLU A 89 -7.05 -28.99 -5.12
C GLU A 89 -5.61 -29.38 -5.52
N GLY A 90 -4.77 -28.41 -5.85
CA GLY A 90 -3.38 -28.59 -6.25
C GLY A 90 -3.18 -28.82 -7.76
N ASN A 91 -4.23 -28.68 -8.55
CA ASN A 91 -4.14 -28.76 -10.01
C ASN A 91 -3.50 -27.47 -10.56
N VAL A 92 -2.76 -27.61 -11.66
CA VAL A 92 -2.19 -26.47 -12.37
C VAL A 92 -3.31 -25.69 -13.05
N ALA A 93 -3.57 -24.48 -12.57
CA ALA A 93 -4.54 -23.56 -13.15
C ALA A 93 -3.91 -22.71 -14.27
N ILE A 94 -2.63 -22.34 -14.11
CA ILE A 94 -1.84 -21.62 -15.12
C ILE A 94 -0.46 -22.26 -15.16
N GLU A 95 -0.09 -22.80 -16.33
CA GLU A 95 1.17 -23.52 -16.53
C GLU A 95 2.40 -22.67 -16.18
N PRO A 96 3.44 -23.26 -15.56
CA PRO A 96 4.64 -22.54 -15.19
C PRO A 96 5.45 -22.18 -16.43
N GLN A 97 5.38 -20.91 -16.83
CA GLN A 97 6.06 -20.39 -18.03
C GLN A 97 6.72 -19.02 -17.81
N TYR A 98 6.40 -18.35 -16.70
CA TYR A 98 6.88 -17.00 -16.39
C TYR A 98 8.19 -17.04 -15.60
N ASP A 99 9.08 -16.07 -15.82
CA ASP A 99 10.28 -15.92 -15.00
C ASP A 99 9.93 -15.45 -13.58
N TRP A 100 8.85 -14.67 -13.46
CA TRP A 100 8.30 -14.19 -12.21
C TRP A 100 6.80 -13.86 -12.36
N ILE A 101 6.04 -13.93 -11.27
CA ILE A 101 4.63 -13.55 -11.19
C ILE A 101 4.35 -12.83 -9.86
N ASN A 102 3.33 -11.98 -9.83
CA ASN A 102 2.76 -11.50 -8.56
C ASN A 102 2.14 -12.67 -7.79
N ASP A 103 2.37 -12.77 -6.48
CA ASP A 103 1.83 -13.86 -5.66
C ASP A 103 0.29 -13.90 -5.60
N LYS A 104 -0.36 -12.77 -5.88
CA LYS A 104 -1.82 -12.61 -5.85
C LYS A 104 -2.33 -11.83 -7.05
N PHE A 105 -3.54 -12.16 -7.47
CA PHE A 105 -4.34 -11.31 -8.34
C PHE A 105 -4.83 -10.09 -7.55
N ASN A 106 -4.89 -8.92 -8.20
CA ASN A 106 -5.49 -7.73 -7.63
C ASN A 106 -7.03 -7.87 -7.53
N GLU A 107 -7.70 -6.85 -6.99
CA GLU A 107 -9.17 -6.84 -6.82
C GLU A 107 -9.92 -6.93 -8.16
N ASP A 108 -9.30 -6.44 -9.24
CA ASP A 108 -9.83 -6.50 -10.61
C ASP A 108 -9.61 -7.87 -11.28
N GLY A 109 -8.90 -8.80 -10.63
CA GLY A 109 -8.64 -10.14 -11.16
C GLY A 109 -7.48 -10.23 -12.15
N PHE A 110 -6.50 -9.33 -12.05
CA PHE A 110 -5.28 -9.32 -12.86
C PHE A 110 -4.02 -9.62 -12.08
N SER A 111 -3.03 -10.22 -12.74
CA SER A 111 -1.69 -10.46 -12.18
C SER A 111 -0.61 -9.98 -13.14
N VAL A 112 0.42 -9.33 -12.59
CA VAL A 112 1.62 -8.95 -13.35
C VAL A 112 2.53 -10.17 -13.46
N VAL A 113 3.04 -10.41 -14.66
CA VAL A 113 3.95 -11.52 -14.96
C VAL A 113 5.18 -10.99 -15.69
N GLU A 114 6.30 -11.70 -15.55
CA GLU A 114 7.56 -11.38 -16.21
C GLU A 114 7.99 -12.50 -17.14
N VAL A 115 8.36 -12.15 -18.38
CA VAL A 115 8.94 -13.03 -19.39
C VAL A 115 10.10 -12.31 -20.05
N ASN A 116 11.28 -12.92 -20.06
CA ASN A 116 12.50 -12.37 -20.66
C ASN A 116 12.82 -10.95 -20.19
N LYS A 117 12.68 -10.68 -18.89
CA LYS A 117 12.89 -9.37 -18.24
C LYS A 117 11.90 -8.27 -18.66
N LYS A 118 10.80 -8.64 -19.32
CA LYS A 118 9.71 -7.74 -19.67
C LYS A 118 8.45 -8.18 -18.95
N ARG A 119 7.64 -7.21 -18.54
CA ARG A 119 6.42 -7.43 -17.78
C ARG A 119 5.18 -7.25 -18.64
N GLY A 120 4.24 -8.15 -18.42
CA GLY A 120 2.89 -8.15 -18.98
C GLY A 120 1.87 -8.37 -17.86
N VAL A 121 0.60 -8.44 -18.23
CA VAL A 121 -0.51 -8.68 -17.30
C VAL A 121 -1.37 -9.79 -17.85
N ILE A 122 -1.77 -10.72 -16.98
CA ILE A 122 -2.69 -11.82 -17.31
C ILE A 122 -3.96 -11.74 -16.48
N ASN A 123 -5.04 -12.30 -17.02
CA ASN A 123 -6.26 -12.57 -16.27
C ASN A 123 -6.17 -13.93 -15.54
N LYS A 124 -7.22 -14.30 -14.78
CA LYS A 124 -7.27 -15.56 -14.02
C LYS A 124 -7.25 -16.84 -14.88
N LYS A 125 -7.45 -16.74 -16.19
CA LYS A 125 -7.30 -17.86 -17.14
C LYS A 125 -5.88 -17.98 -17.69
N GLY A 126 -4.98 -17.05 -17.33
CA GLY A 126 -3.62 -16.99 -17.87
C GLY A 126 -3.52 -16.33 -19.25
N GLU A 127 -4.60 -15.73 -19.74
CA GLU A 127 -4.60 -14.99 -21.01
C GLU A 127 -3.97 -13.61 -20.79
N TYR A 128 -3.06 -13.19 -21.67
CA TYR A 128 -2.51 -11.84 -21.64
C TYR A 128 -3.62 -10.81 -21.90
N VAL A 129 -3.75 -9.87 -20.97
CA VAL A 129 -4.47 -8.60 -21.19
C VAL A 129 -3.49 -7.49 -21.57
N LEU A 130 -2.23 -7.60 -21.14
CA LEU A 130 -1.11 -6.80 -21.62
C LEU A 130 0.06 -7.72 -21.95
N GLU A 131 0.56 -7.63 -23.18
CA GLU A 131 1.72 -8.38 -23.63
C GLU A 131 2.99 -8.00 -22.83
N PRO A 132 3.94 -8.94 -22.63
CA PRO A 132 5.16 -8.70 -21.85
C PRO A 132 6.19 -7.88 -22.64
N ILE A 133 5.91 -6.59 -22.82
CA ILE A 133 6.74 -5.64 -23.60
C ILE A 133 7.29 -4.48 -22.73
N TYR A 134 6.80 -4.34 -21.51
CA TYR A 134 7.14 -3.24 -20.61
C TYR A 134 8.34 -3.60 -19.72
N ASP A 135 9.15 -2.62 -19.33
CA ASP A 135 10.24 -2.84 -18.36
C ASP A 135 9.68 -3.07 -16.96
N THR A 136 8.59 -2.37 -16.62
CA THR A 136 7.89 -2.52 -15.34
C THR A 136 6.40 -2.26 -15.52
N ILE A 137 5.58 -2.97 -14.74
CA ILE A 137 4.16 -2.68 -14.56
C ILE A 137 3.89 -2.63 -13.06
N LEU A 138 3.22 -1.56 -12.60
CA LEU A 138 2.70 -1.44 -11.24
C LEU A 138 1.22 -1.83 -11.21
N ASN A 139 0.71 -2.17 -10.02
CA ASN A 139 -0.69 -2.55 -9.86
C ASN A 139 -1.66 -1.48 -10.39
N SER A 140 -2.79 -1.92 -10.94
CA SER A 140 -3.85 -1.03 -11.39
C SER A 140 -4.42 -0.19 -10.25
N SER A 141 -4.75 1.06 -10.54
CA SER A 141 -5.60 1.91 -9.70
C SER A 141 -6.63 2.58 -10.60
N GLN A 142 -7.91 2.48 -10.23
CA GLN A 142 -9.02 3.08 -10.99
C GLN A 142 -9.07 2.68 -12.49
N GLY A 143 -8.70 1.43 -12.79
CA GLY A 143 -8.77 0.86 -14.15
C GLY A 143 -7.56 1.12 -15.05
N LEU A 144 -6.50 1.77 -14.56
CA LEU A 144 -5.27 2.03 -15.31
C LEU A 144 -4.07 1.35 -14.67
N PHE A 145 -3.21 0.73 -15.49
CA PHE A 145 -1.89 0.24 -15.10
C PHE A 145 -0.84 1.32 -15.37
N THR A 146 0.02 1.57 -14.39
CA THR A 146 1.25 2.34 -14.61
C THR A 146 2.30 1.42 -15.24
N VAL A 147 2.80 1.79 -16.41
CA VAL A 147 3.77 1.00 -17.18
C VAL A 147 5.03 1.83 -17.42
N TYR A 148 6.18 1.18 -17.39
CA TYR A 148 7.46 1.82 -17.70
C TYR A 148 8.06 1.18 -18.94
N GLN A 149 8.56 2.03 -19.84
CA GLN A 149 9.29 1.62 -21.03
C GLN A 149 10.42 2.61 -21.29
N ASN A 150 11.65 2.09 -21.43
CA ASN A 150 12.88 2.86 -21.64
C ASN A 150 13.09 3.99 -20.60
N GLY A 151 12.78 3.70 -19.33
CA GLY A 151 12.94 4.64 -18.23
C GLY A 151 11.90 5.77 -18.18
N LYS A 152 10.85 5.68 -18.99
CA LYS A 152 9.72 6.62 -18.98
C LYS A 152 8.45 5.91 -18.57
N CYS A 153 7.56 6.64 -17.93
CA CYS A 153 6.28 6.17 -17.42
C CYS A 153 5.15 6.54 -18.39
N GLY A 154 4.23 5.59 -18.58
CA GLY A 154 2.96 5.77 -19.26
C GLY A 154 1.84 5.05 -18.49
N TYR A 155 0.61 5.26 -18.92
CA TYR A 155 -0.57 4.61 -18.34
C TYR A 155 -1.39 3.94 -19.43
N VAL A 156 -1.74 2.68 -19.20
CA VAL A 156 -2.51 1.87 -20.14
C VAL A 156 -3.74 1.29 -19.46
N ASP A 157 -4.83 1.14 -20.20
CA ASP A 157 -5.97 0.36 -19.74
C ASP A 157 -5.74 -1.15 -19.90
N VAL A 158 -6.74 -1.94 -19.53
CA VAL A 158 -6.71 -3.41 -19.65
C VAL A 158 -6.78 -3.91 -21.10
N GLN A 159 -7.10 -3.04 -22.07
CA GLN A 159 -7.06 -3.34 -23.50
C GLN A 159 -5.70 -2.96 -24.12
N GLY A 160 -4.78 -2.37 -23.34
CA GLY A 160 -3.50 -1.87 -23.83
C GLY A 160 -3.59 -0.53 -24.56
N ASN A 161 -4.73 0.17 -24.49
CA ASN A 161 -4.82 1.53 -25.01
C ASN A 161 -3.95 2.45 -24.15
N LEU A 162 -3.08 3.21 -24.80
CA LEU A 162 -2.23 4.19 -24.16
C LEU A 162 -3.05 5.43 -23.82
N PHE A 163 -3.28 5.67 -22.53
CA PHE A 163 -3.95 6.88 -22.04
C PHE A 163 -2.96 8.02 -21.85
N ILE A 164 -1.78 7.70 -21.32
CA ILE A 164 -0.74 8.68 -21.05
C ILE A 164 0.54 8.15 -21.68
N ASP A 165 1.06 8.92 -22.63
CA ASP A 165 2.26 8.58 -23.38
C ASP A 165 3.51 8.58 -22.47
N PHE A 166 4.56 7.89 -22.91
CA PHE A 166 5.85 7.73 -22.23
C PHE A 166 6.66 9.03 -22.22
N LYS A 167 6.14 10.07 -21.58
CA LYS A 167 6.73 11.42 -21.55
C LYS A 167 7.24 11.82 -20.17
N ILE A 168 6.67 11.24 -19.10
CA ILE A 168 7.05 11.54 -17.72
C ILE A 168 8.04 10.50 -17.19
N ILE A 169 8.85 10.87 -16.21
CA ILE A 169 9.92 10.00 -15.66
C ILE A 169 9.32 9.05 -14.61
N ASP A 170 8.39 9.55 -13.80
CA ASP A 170 7.71 8.77 -12.78
C ASP A 170 6.26 9.21 -12.65
N GLY A 171 5.37 8.24 -12.48
CA GLY A 171 3.93 8.44 -12.36
C GLY A 171 3.42 7.75 -11.11
N GLY A 172 2.92 8.54 -10.16
CA GLY A 172 2.27 8.06 -8.95
C GLY A 172 0.95 7.34 -9.26
N ARG A 173 0.33 6.78 -8.22
CA ARG A 173 -1.00 6.17 -8.35
C ARG A 173 -2.06 7.28 -8.47
N PHE A 174 -3.13 7.01 -9.22
CA PHE A 174 -4.28 7.92 -9.22
C PHE A 174 -4.96 7.95 -7.83
N SER A 175 -5.04 9.14 -7.24
CA SER A 175 -5.79 9.48 -6.03
C SER A 175 -6.68 10.68 -6.32
N GLU A 176 -7.96 10.59 -5.97
CA GLU A 176 -8.94 11.69 -6.16
C GLU A 176 -9.03 12.24 -7.60
N GLY A 177 -8.73 11.39 -8.58
CA GLY A 177 -8.79 11.71 -10.01
C GLY A 177 -7.50 12.28 -10.61
N LEU A 178 -6.45 12.46 -9.80
CA LEU A 178 -5.14 12.95 -10.23
C LEU A 178 -4.03 11.94 -9.92
N ALA A 179 -2.96 11.94 -10.71
CA ALA A 179 -1.73 11.24 -10.41
C ALA A 179 -0.58 12.25 -10.35
N ILE A 180 0.33 12.07 -9.38
CA ILE A 180 1.57 12.86 -9.33
C ILE A 180 2.45 12.45 -10.50
N ALA A 181 2.93 13.42 -11.26
CA ALA A 181 3.75 13.19 -12.44
C ALA A 181 5.04 14.00 -12.34
N CYS A 182 6.17 13.31 -12.52
CA CYS A 182 7.48 13.94 -12.53
C CYS A 182 7.93 14.20 -13.97
N LEU A 183 8.20 15.46 -14.29
CA LEU A 183 8.85 15.89 -15.52
C LEU A 183 10.17 16.55 -15.15
N ASP A 184 11.27 15.98 -15.64
CA ASP A 184 12.64 16.30 -15.22
C ASP A 184 12.86 16.16 -13.70
N ASP A 185 13.08 17.25 -12.98
CA ASP A 185 13.29 17.29 -11.53
C ASP A 185 12.10 17.91 -10.76
N LYS A 186 10.96 18.07 -11.44
CA LYS A 186 9.78 18.75 -10.89
C LYS A 186 8.53 17.89 -10.99
N GLU A 187 7.73 18.01 -9.95
CA GLU A 187 6.49 17.29 -9.79
C GLU A 187 5.30 18.23 -10.07
N GLY A 188 4.35 17.69 -10.81
CA GLY A 188 3.03 18.24 -11.08
C GLY A 188 1.97 17.16 -10.89
N ALA A 189 0.76 17.41 -11.36
CA ALA A 189 -0.31 16.42 -11.33
C ALA A 189 -1.05 16.38 -12.66
N ILE A 190 -1.28 15.17 -13.16
CA ILE A 190 -2.02 14.90 -14.38
C ILE A 190 -3.39 14.30 -14.06
N ASP A 191 -4.38 14.57 -14.92
CA ASP A 191 -5.65 13.87 -14.88
C ASP A 191 -5.58 12.52 -15.62
N LYS A 192 -6.73 11.86 -15.75
CA LYS A 192 -6.86 10.56 -16.45
C LYS A 192 -6.64 10.63 -17.95
N THR A 193 -6.64 11.83 -18.54
CA THR A 193 -6.30 12.05 -19.96
C THR A 193 -4.81 12.25 -20.17
N GLY A 194 -4.02 12.43 -19.08
CA GLY A 194 -2.59 12.70 -19.14
C GLY A 194 -2.24 14.17 -19.24
N GLU A 195 -3.22 15.05 -19.31
CA GLU A 195 -3.01 16.49 -19.31
C GLU A 195 -2.66 16.98 -17.89
N PHE A 196 -1.70 17.90 -17.79
CA PHE A 196 -1.35 18.51 -16.52
C PHE A 196 -2.49 19.40 -16.04
N VAL A 197 -3.12 19.01 -14.94
CA VAL A 197 -4.01 19.89 -14.16
C VAL A 197 -3.17 20.82 -13.28
N ILE A 198 -2.00 20.34 -12.85
CA ILE A 198 -1.01 21.09 -12.10
C ILE A 198 0.31 20.95 -12.81
N GLU A 199 0.81 22.05 -13.36
CA GLU A 199 2.10 22.09 -14.06
C GLU A 199 3.26 21.59 -13.18
N PRO A 200 4.27 20.88 -13.75
CA PRO A 200 5.41 20.36 -13.00
C PRO A 200 6.37 21.48 -12.61
N VAL A 201 6.04 22.17 -11.51
CA VAL A 201 6.81 23.32 -10.99
C VAL A 201 7.30 23.10 -9.56
N PHE A 202 6.81 22.06 -8.87
CA PHE A 202 7.12 21.79 -7.48
C PHE A 202 8.33 20.88 -7.36
N ARG A 203 9.10 21.04 -6.28
CA ARG A 203 10.16 20.08 -5.94
C ARG A 203 9.58 18.78 -5.39
N GLN A 204 8.42 18.88 -4.74
CA GLN A 204 7.70 17.74 -4.19
C GLN A 204 6.21 18.05 -4.16
N LEU A 205 5.40 17.07 -4.51
CA LEU A 205 3.94 17.06 -4.46
C LEU A 205 3.51 15.66 -4.00
N MET A 206 2.81 15.57 -2.86
CA MET A 206 2.35 14.29 -2.30
C MET A 206 1.00 13.90 -2.91
N ASP A 207 0.55 12.65 -2.70
CA ASP A 207 -0.76 12.20 -3.15
C ASP A 207 -1.89 13.09 -2.59
N PHE A 208 -2.94 13.32 -3.39
CA PHE A 208 -4.12 14.05 -2.93
C PHE A 208 -4.91 13.24 -1.91
N LYS A 209 -5.23 13.86 -0.78
CA LYS A 209 -6.13 13.34 0.25
C LYS A 209 -7.05 14.43 0.79
N GLU A 210 -8.33 14.09 0.80
CA GLU A 210 -9.44 14.97 1.14
C GLU A 210 -9.46 16.30 0.38
N GLY A 211 -9.11 16.27 -0.91
CA GLY A 211 -9.08 17.42 -1.82
C GLY A 211 -7.81 18.28 -1.73
N MET A 212 -6.79 17.85 -0.98
CA MET A 212 -5.57 18.62 -0.72
C MET A 212 -4.33 17.75 -0.92
N SER A 213 -3.24 18.37 -1.37
CA SER A 213 -1.91 17.75 -1.42
C SER A 213 -0.89 18.63 -0.71
N VAL A 214 0.09 18.00 -0.06
CA VAL A 214 1.27 18.66 0.50
C VAL A 214 2.24 18.96 -0.64
N PHE A 215 2.69 20.21 -0.76
CA PHE A 215 3.71 20.59 -1.73
C PHE A 215 4.95 21.22 -1.08
N ARG A 216 6.08 21.13 -1.78
CA ARG A 216 7.32 21.87 -1.50
C ARG A 216 7.74 22.65 -2.74
N ASP A 217 7.93 23.96 -2.59
CA ASP A 217 8.35 24.85 -3.69
C ASP A 217 9.78 24.52 -4.16
N SER A 218 10.02 24.66 -5.46
CA SER A 218 11.35 24.53 -6.07
C SER A 218 12.26 25.73 -5.77
N LYS A 219 11.69 26.91 -5.51
CA LYS A 219 12.43 28.16 -5.23
C LYS A 219 12.67 28.42 -3.74
N ASN A 220 11.88 27.82 -2.85
CA ASN A 220 11.97 28.01 -1.40
C ASN A 220 12.02 26.65 -0.68
N THR A 221 13.24 26.16 -0.45
CA THR A 221 13.56 24.73 -0.41
C THR A 221 13.24 24.00 0.88
N GLU A 222 12.79 24.69 1.94
CA GLU A 222 12.72 24.07 3.27
C GLU A 222 11.30 23.92 3.84
N LYS A 223 10.28 24.47 3.17
CA LYS A 223 8.95 24.56 3.76
C LYS A 223 7.86 23.96 2.89
N PHE A 224 6.91 23.35 3.57
CA PHE A 224 5.73 22.73 3.01
C PHE A 224 4.50 23.63 3.13
N GLY A 225 3.65 23.54 2.12
CA GLY A 225 2.32 24.14 2.05
C GLY A 225 1.30 23.12 1.55
N TYR A 226 0.09 23.60 1.26
CA TYR A 226 -0.97 22.77 0.71
C TYR A 226 -1.61 23.42 -0.52
N ILE A 227 -1.90 22.57 -1.49
CA ILE A 227 -2.51 22.90 -2.79
C ILE A 227 -3.77 22.06 -2.98
N ASP A 228 -4.80 22.63 -3.60
CA ASP A 228 -6.02 21.89 -3.93
C ASP A 228 -5.88 21.10 -5.25
N THR A 229 -6.87 20.28 -5.58
CA THR A 229 -6.91 19.48 -6.81
C THR A 229 -7.02 20.30 -8.10
N ARG A 230 -7.15 21.62 -8.02
CA ARG A 230 -7.16 22.54 -9.17
C ARG A 230 -5.86 23.33 -9.31
N GLY A 231 -4.87 23.03 -8.46
CA GLY A 231 -3.59 23.74 -8.45
C GLY A 231 -3.59 25.06 -7.68
N ASN A 232 -4.64 25.37 -6.91
CA ASN A 232 -4.65 26.59 -6.10
C ASN A 232 -3.89 26.36 -4.80
N ILE A 233 -2.88 27.19 -4.52
CA ILE A 233 -2.21 27.20 -3.23
C ILE A 233 -3.19 27.70 -2.16
N VAL A 234 -3.74 26.78 -1.37
CA VAL A 234 -4.67 27.09 -0.27
C VAL A 234 -3.90 27.54 0.97
N ILE A 235 -2.76 26.90 1.23
CA ILE A 235 -1.90 27.21 2.38
C ILE A 235 -0.48 27.40 1.87
N LYS A 236 0.02 28.64 1.95
CA LYS A 236 1.39 28.96 1.53
C LYS A 236 2.43 28.16 2.32
N SER A 237 3.55 27.84 1.66
CA SER A 237 4.66 27.09 2.23
C SER A 237 5.25 27.79 3.46
N LYS A 238 5.00 27.26 4.65
CA LYS A 238 5.47 27.84 5.92
C LYS A 238 5.83 26.83 7.00
N TYR A 239 5.52 25.55 6.81
CA TYR A 239 5.76 24.48 7.78
C TYR A 239 7.05 23.73 7.43
N TYR A 240 7.81 23.29 8.42
CA TYR A 240 9.03 22.52 8.17
C TYR A 240 8.74 21.05 7.80
N GLN A 241 7.59 20.54 8.23
CA GLN A 241 6.99 19.26 7.82
C GLN A 241 5.48 19.40 7.83
N ALA A 242 4.81 18.63 6.97
CA ALA A 242 3.36 18.63 6.83
C ALA A 242 2.93 17.20 6.51
N ASN A 243 1.94 16.69 7.24
CA ASN A 243 1.26 15.44 6.91
C ASN A 243 0.06 15.71 6.01
N ASP A 244 -0.48 14.66 5.41
CA ASP A 244 -1.74 14.71 4.67
C ASP A 244 -2.91 15.12 5.57
N PHE A 245 -3.98 15.61 4.96
CA PHE A 245 -5.24 15.79 5.69
C PHE A 245 -5.88 14.43 5.97
N SER A 246 -6.34 14.27 7.22
CA SER A 246 -7.14 13.13 7.67
C SER A 246 -8.19 13.61 8.67
N GLU A 247 -9.44 13.24 8.41
CA GLU A 247 -10.63 13.69 9.12
C GLU A 247 -10.76 15.21 9.24
N GLY A 248 -10.33 15.94 8.21
CA GLY A 248 -10.38 17.40 8.13
C GLY A 248 -9.24 18.14 8.82
N LEU A 249 -8.28 17.45 9.46
CA LEU A 249 -7.12 18.04 10.11
C LEU A 249 -5.81 17.49 9.55
N ALA A 250 -4.75 18.29 9.60
CA ALA A 250 -3.40 17.85 9.24
C ALA A 250 -2.40 18.23 10.33
N ALA A 251 -1.51 17.29 10.69
CA ALA A 251 -0.40 17.56 11.57
C ALA A 251 0.69 18.35 10.82
N VAL A 252 1.16 19.45 11.41
CA VAL A 252 2.19 20.31 10.81
C VAL A 252 3.27 20.65 11.82
N TYR A 253 4.52 20.57 11.38
CA TYR A 253 5.68 20.97 12.17
C TYR A 253 6.00 22.45 11.93
N THR A 254 5.83 23.25 12.98
CA THR A 254 6.16 24.67 13.00
C THR A 254 7.60 24.85 13.54
N ASN A 255 7.89 25.91 14.28
CA ASN A 255 9.20 26.13 14.87
C ASN A 255 9.43 25.22 16.09
N LYS A 256 9.85 23.98 15.82
CA LYS A 256 10.26 22.91 16.76
C LYS A 256 9.15 22.08 17.41
N LYS A 257 7.88 22.30 17.08
CA LYS A 257 6.75 21.52 17.63
C LYS A 257 5.69 21.25 16.59
N ILE A 258 4.88 20.22 16.84
CA ILE A 258 3.78 19.79 15.99
C ILE A 258 2.47 20.26 16.59
N GLY A 259 1.61 20.82 15.74
CA GLY A 259 0.21 21.12 16.03
C GLY A 259 -0.66 20.64 14.87
N TYR A 260 -1.96 20.92 14.93
CA TYR A 260 -2.90 20.55 13.85
C TYR A 260 -3.61 21.75 13.29
N ILE A 261 -3.73 21.75 11.97
CA ILE A 261 -4.41 22.80 11.20
C ILE A 261 -5.67 22.27 10.55
N ASP A 262 -6.64 23.16 10.33
CA ASP A 262 -7.77 22.88 9.44
C ASP A 262 -7.42 23.11 7.96
N LYS A 263 -8.35 22.80 7.05
CA LYS A 263 -8.19 23.01 5.60
C LYS A 263 -8.00 24.46 5.16
N LYS A 264 -8.27 25.43 6.03
CA LYS A 264 -8.00 26.87 5.80
C LYS A 264 -6.62 27.28 6.33
N GLY A 265 -5.86 26.34 6.90
CA GLY A 265 -4.54 26.57 7.48
C GLY A 265 -4.56 27.23 8.86
N LYS A 266 -5.72 27.27 9.53
CA LYS A 266 -5.84 27.76 10.90
C LYS A 266 -5.35 26.69 11.87
N LEU A 267 -4.43 27.05 12.76
CA LEU A 267 -3.99 26.17 13.84
C LEU A 267 -5.14 25.96 14.82
N VAL A 268 -5.75 24.77 14.80
CA VAL A 268 -6.87 24.40 15.68
C VAL A 268 -6.39 23.70 16.94
N ILE A 269 -5.30 22.93 16.86
CA ILE A 269 -4.63 22.34 18.01
C ILE A 269 -3.22 22.91 18.06
N LYS A 270 -2.87 23.51 19.21
CA LYS A 270 -1.61 24.24 19.38
C LYS A 270 -0.39 23.36 19.10
N ASP A 271 0.66 23.98 18.58
CA ASP A 271 1.94 23.38 18.26
C ASP A 271 2.77 23.15 19.54
N VAL A 272 2.41 22.11 20.28
CA VAL A 272 3.03 21.77 21.57
C VAL A 272 3.69 20.39 21.57
N PHE A 273 3.40 19.56 20.57
CA PHE A 273 3.83 18.16 20.54
C PHE A 273 5.21 17.98 19.93
N THR A 274 5.94 16.96 20.35
CA THR A 274 7.20 16.54 19.74
C THR A 274 6.98 15.52 18.62
N THR A 275 5.92 14.70 18.72
CA THR A 275 5.45 13.83 17.65
C THR A 275 3.92 13.82 17.62
N ALA A 276 3.34 13.55 16.45
CA ALA A 276 1.90 13.46 16.26
C ALA A 276 1.60 12.51 15.09
N SER A 277 0.58 11.66 15.23
CA SER A 277 0.03 10.88 14.12
C SER A 277 -1.12 11.65 13.45
N ASP A 278 -1.53 11.18 12.27
CA ASP A 278 -2.78 11.63 11.68
C ASP A 278 -3.97 11.21 12.55
N PHE A 279 -5.09 11.92 12.42
CA PHE A 279 -6.34 11.54 13.04
C PHE A 279 -6.93 10.31 12.34
N LYS A 280 -7.40 9.35 13.13
CA LYS A 280 -8.13 8.18 12.66
C LYS A 280 -9.13 7.76 13.73
N ASP A 281 -10.37 7.51 13.32
CA ASP A 281 -11.50 7.22 14.20
C ASP A 281 -11.70 8.29 15.29
N GLY A 282 -11.50 9.57 14.92
CA GLY A 282 -11.66 10.73 15.81
C GLY A 282 -10.52 10.98 16.80
N ILE A 283 -9.46 10.17 16.79
CA ILE A 283 -8.35 10.24 17.74
C ILE A 283 -6.99 10.32 17.05
N ALA A 284 -6.00 10.92 17.71
CA ALA A 284 -4.62 10.94 17.26
C ALA A 284 -3.65 10.70 18.42
N ARG A 285 -2.57 9.95 18.15
CA ARG A 285 -1.49 9.74 19.11
C ARG A 285 -0.52 10.92 19.05
N VAL A 286 -0.18 11.47 20.21
CA VAL A 286 0.76 12.59 20.31
C VAL A 286 1.78 12.34 21.41
N THR A 287 2.94 12.98 21.30
CA THR A 287 3.93 13.03 22.37
C THR A 287 4.07 14.46 22.86
N TYR A 288 3.90 14.68 24.17
CA TYR A 288 4.07 15.96 24.83
C TYR A 288 5.07 15.82 25.97
N LYS A 289 6.13 16.63 25.94
CA LYS A 289 7.21 16.64 26.96
C LYS A 289 7.75 15.24 27.27
N GLY A 290 7.95 14.42 26.24
CA GLY A 290 8.51 13.07 26.35
C GLY A 290 7.51 11.96 26.70
N ASN A 291 6.25 12.29 26.98
CA ASN A 291 5.22 11.30 27.29
C ASN A 291 4.17 11.24 26.18
N TRP A 292 3.73 10.03 25.83
CA TRP A 292 2.73 9.81 24.78
C TRP A 292 1.31 9.82 25.34
N GLY A 293 0.34 10.20 24.51
CA GLY A 293 -1.08 10.13 24.83
C GLY A 293 -1.97 10.21 23.60
N TYR A 294 -3.28 10.16 23.82
CA TYR A 294 -4.29 10.29 22.75
C TYR A 294 -5.12 11.54 22.94
N ILE A 295 -5.30 12.28 21.85
CA ILE A 295 -6.14 13.48 21.82
C ILE A 295 -7.28 13.30 20.81
N THR A 296 -8.38 14.02 21.05
CA THR A 296 -9.52 14.14 20.15
C THR A 296 -9.46 15.45 19.35
N LYS A 297 -10.28 15.53 18.29
CA LYS A 297 -10.42 16.75 17.47
C LYS A 297 -10.99 17.95 18.25
N ASP A 298 -11.79 17.71 19.30
CA ASP A 298 -12.29 18.76 20.21
C ASP A 298 -11.29 19.13 21.32
N LYS A 299 -10.01 18.76 21.15
CA LYS A 299 -8.89 19.14 22.03
C LYS A 299 -9.04 18.60 23.44
N LYS A 300 -9.51 17.36 23.58
CA LYS A 300 -9.55 16.65 24.87
C LYS A 300 -8.52 15.53 24.86
N TRP A 301 -8.00 15.23 26.03
CA TRP A 301 -7.22 14.02 26.24
C TRP A 301 -8.15 12.83 26.46
N ILE A 302 -7.91 11.73 25.76
CA ILE A 302 -8.48 10.42 26.09
C ILE A 302 -7.56 9.68 27.05
N TYR A 303 -6.27 9.71 26.74
CA TYR A 303 -5.21 9.20 27.61
C TYR A 303 -4.16 10.28 27.75
N LYS A 304 -4.03 10.81 28.97
CA LYS A 304 -3.24 11.99 29.31
C LYS A 304 -1.96 11.55 30.05
N PRO A 305 -0.78 12.07 29.69
CA PRO A 305 0.40 11.99 30.56
C PRO A 305 0.18 12.71 31.90
N GLU A 306 0.59 12.11 33.02
CA GLU A 306 0.44 12.72 34.35
C GLU A 306 1.01 14.15 34.40
N GLY A 307 0.25 15.09 35.00
CA GLY A 307 0.74 16.45 35.32
C GLY A 307 0.63 17.54 34.24
N PHE A 308 -0.16 17.36 33.15
CA PHE A 308 -0.15 18.32 32.03
C PHE A 308 -1.52 18.77 31.48
N ASP A 309 -1.85 20.07 31.58
CA ASP A 309 -2.96 20.68 30.82
C ASP A 309 -2.43 21.42 29.59
N LEU A 310 -3.13 21.29 28.46
CA LEU A 310 -2.62 21.68 27.13
C LEU A 310 -3.50 22.66 26.34
N TRP A 311 -4.61 23.12 26.91
CA TRP A 311 -5.62 23.90 26.21
C TRP A 311 -5.91 25.20 26.94
#